data_AF-A0A1G1WK24-F1
#
_entry.id   AF-A0A1G1WK24-F1
#
_cell.length_a   1.000
_cell.length_b   1.000
_cell.length_c   1.000
_cell.angle_alpha   90.00
_cell.angle_beta   90.00
_cell.angle_gamma   90.00
#
_symmetry.space_group_name_H-M   'P 1'
#
loop_
_entity.id
_entity.type
_entity.pdbx_description
1 polymer ?
#
loop_
_entity_poly.entity_id
_entity_poly.type
_entity_poly.pdbx_seq_one_letter_code
_entity_poly.pdbx_strand_id
1 'polypeptide(L)'
;MAGEELTSERELQLFRERLRLLPCISTGDLFAFMSLQTSPRQVKQVQVRSILGSEDPPTWDLTDRGSRYVFDLAQKIKSGAIDLNRMEPPVLYEYRGLYGVMADGRHRIAAVKGLDNANGQIRAEVGRMVLPVTEIHTLTRQDMAELEHRKQNGLWQGSLTGRETDSIPTGFYAGGKVDKCAGPWVFAKDMEQAKKMYDLVTPPTL
;
A
#
# COMPACT_ATOMS: atom_id res chain seq x y z
N MET A 1 33.66 -18.94 14.17
CA MET A 1 33.33 -17.68 13.48
C MET A 1 32.81 -17.91 12.06
N ALA A 2 33.45 -18.71 11.19
CA ALA A 2 32.95 -18.98 9.83
C ALA A 2 31.56 -19.68 9.76
N GLY A 3 31.20 -20.51 10.76
CA GLY A 3 29.91 -21.22 10.78
C GLY A 3 28.69 -20.36 11.14
N GLU A 4 28.87 -19.31 11.95
CA GLU A 4 27.78 -18.39 12.33
C GLU A 4 27.46 -17.41 11.20
N GLU A 5 28.48 -16.92 10.48
CA GLU A 5 28.31 -16.06 9.31
C GLU A 5 27.56 -16.78 8.17
N LEU A 6 27.93 -18.04 7.87
CA LEU A 6 27.24 -18.86 6.86
C LEU A 6 25.75 -19.12 7.21
N THR A 7 25.45 -19.27 8.51
CA THR A 7 24.07 -19.47 8.97
C THR A 7 23.27 -18.17 8.85
N SER A 8 23.87 -17.03 9.22
CA SER A 8 23.25 -15.70 9.13
C SER A 8 22.96 -15.27 7.68
N GLU A 9 23.87 -15.55 6.74
CA GLU A 9 23.65 -15.25 5.32
C GLU A 9 22.53 -16.10 4.71
N ARG A 10 22.43 -17.37 5.10
CA ARG A 10 21.32 -18.23 4.67
C ARG A 10 19.97 -17.75 5.22
N GLU A 11 19.92 -17.33 6.48
CA GLU A 11 18.71 -16.77 7.09
C GLU A 11 18.28 -15.46 6.45
N LEU A 12 19.24 -14.58 6.14
CA LEU A 12 19.01 -13.35 5.39
C LEU A 12 18.40 -13.65 4.02
N GLN A 13 18.97 -14.63 3.29
CA GLN A 13 18.47 -15.00 1.97
C GLN A 13 17.03 -15.53 2.03
N LEU A 14 16.72 -16.43 2.98
CA LEU A 14 15.37 -16.95 3.19
C LEU A 14 14.37 -15.86 3.63
N PHE A 15 14.83 -14.89 4.42
CA PHE A 15 14.02 -13.74 4.81
C PHE A 15 13.66 -12.88 3.59
N ARG A 16 14.63 -12.60 2.71
CA ARG A 16 14.40 -11.84 1.49
C ARG A 16 13.47 -12.54 0.52
N GLU A 17 13.66 -13.84 0.32
CA GLU A 17 12.78 -14.63 -0.54
C GLU A 17 11.32 -14.57 -0.04
N ARG A 18 11.10 -14.74 1.26
CA ARG A 18 9.76 -14.56 1.86
C ARG A 18 9.20 -13.17 1.60
N LEU A 19 9.97 -12.12 1.83
CA LEU A 19 9.52 -10.74 1.59
C LEU A 19 9.16 -10.47 0.13
N ARG A 20 9.93 -11.01 -0.82
CA ARG A 20 9.69 -10.84 -2.26
C ARG A 20 8.42 -11.55 -2.75
N LEU A 21 7.96 -12.57 -2.03
CA LEU A 21 6.72 -13.29 -2.35
C LEU A 21 5.46 -12.57 -1.83
N LEU A 22 5.61 -11.50 -1.04
CA LEU A 22 4.48 -10.79 -0.47
C LEU A 22 3.86 -9.79 -1.46
N PRO A 23 2.54 -9.55 -1.36
CA PRO A 23 1.84 -8.47 -2.06
C PRO A 23 2.59 -7.14 -2.11
N CYS A 24 2.70 -6.58 -3.32
CA CYS A 24 3.36 -5.30 -3.57
C CYS A 24 2.51 -4.46 -4.53
N ILE A 25 2.06 -3.30 -4.04
CA ILE A 25 1.41 -2.23 -4.81
C ILE A 25 1.83 -0.94 -4.14
N SER A 26 2.35 0.02 -4.92
CA SER A 26 2.66 1.35 -4.46
C SER A 26 1.41 2.06 -3.93
N THR A 27 1.55 2.82 -2.84
CA THR A 27 0.52 3.78 -2.40
C THR A 27 0.05 4.67 -3.55
N GLY A 28 0.98 5.22 -4.34
CA GLY A 28 0.67 6.09 -5.47
C GLY A 28 -0.05 5.35 -6.61
N ASP A 29 0.21 4.06 -6.78
CA ASP A 29 -0.50 3.25 -7.77
C ASP A 29 -1.89 2.85 -7.29
N LEU A 30 -2.09 2.60 -5.99
CA LEU A 30 -3.41 2.22 -5.46
C LEU A 30 -4.42 3.38 -5.53
N PHE A 31 -3.97 4.63 -5.37
CA PHE A 31 -4.81 5.83 -5.35
C PHE A 31 -4.51 6.80 -6.48
N ALA A 32 -4.00 6.29 -7.61
CA ALA A 32 -3.57 7.11 -8.74
C ALA A 32 -4.62 8.13 -9.19
N PHE A 33 -5.92 7.82 -8.99
CA PHE A 33 -7.02 8.67 -9.42
C PHE A 33 -7.84 9.29 -8.29
N MET A 34 -7.40 9.22 -7.03
CA MET A 34 -8.23 9.61 -5.89
C MET A 34 -7.56 10.68 -5.01
N SER A 35 -8.36 11.65 -4.56
CA SER A 35 -7.92 12.60 -3.55
C SER A 35 -7.91 11.93 -2.16
N LEU A 36 -6.76 11.96 -1.49
CA LEU A 36 -6.58 11.38 -0.15
C LEU A 36 -7.08 12.35 0.93
N GLN A 37 -8.39 12.55 1.02
CA GLN A 37 -8.99 13.13 2.22
C GLN A 37 -9.21 12.02 3.26
N THR A 38 -8.56 12.16 4.41
CA THR A 38 -8.65 11.18 5.49
C THR A 38 -9.40 11.77 6.69
N SER A 39 -10.19 10.92 7.34
CA SER A 39 -10.74 11.19 8.66
C SER A 39 -9.60 11.35 9.68
N PRO A 40 -9.86 11.96 10.85
CA PRO A 40 -8.88 12.05 11.93
C PRO A 40 -8.22 10.70 12.19
N ARG A 41 -6.89 10.70 12.25
CA ARG A 41 -6.10 9.48 12.40
C ARG A 41 -6.40 8.83 13.75
N GLN A 42 -6.52 7.50 13.74
CA GLN A 42 -6.73 6.70 14.94
C GLN A 42 -5.64 5.65 15.06
N VAL A 43 -5.07 5.50 16.26
CA VAL A 43 -4.12 4.44 16.54
C VAL A 43 -4.85 3.09 16.58
N LYS A 44 -4.40 2.12 15.77
CA LYS A 44 -4.98 0.78 15.65
C LYS A 44 -3.91 -0.30 15.56
N GLN A 45 -4.25 -1.52 15.91
CA GLN A 45 -3.47 -2.70 15.53
C GLN A 45 -3.90 -3.14 14.13
N VAL A 46 -2.96 -3.19 13.19
CA VAL A 46 -3.20 -3.51 11.79
C VAL A 46 -2.46 -4.78 11.43
N GLN A 47 -3.17 -5.70 10.78
CA GLN A 47 -2.59 -6.92 10.22
C GLN A 47 -1.64 -6.55 9.09
N VAL A 48 -0.36 -6.92 9.19
CA VAL A 48 0.61 -6.46 8.20
C VAL A 48 0.33 -7.03 6.81
N ARG A 49 -0.35 -8.17 6.68
CA ARG A 49 -0.84 -8.69 5.38
C ARG A 49 -1.70 -7.70 4.61
N SER A 50 -2.53 -6.89 5.28
CA SER A 50 -3.40 -5.91 4.60
C SER A 50 -2.70 -4.61 4.24
N ILE A 51 -1.43 -4.44 4.65
CA ILE A 51 -0.59 -3.30 4.29
C ILE A 51 0.15 -3.60 2.98
N LEU A 52 -0.04 -2.74 2.00
CA LEU A 52 0.56 -2.86 0.67
C LEU A 52 1.98 -2.30 0.64
N GLY A 53 2.72 -2.72 -0.38
CA GLY A 53 4.13 -2.38 -0.64
C GLY A 53 4.38 -0.88 -0.83
N SER A 54 5.65 -0.53 -1.02
CA SER A 54 6.02 0.83 -1.40
C SER A 54 6.31 0.95 -2.90
N GLU A 55 6.81 2.10 -3.32
CA GLU A 55 6.77 2.59 -4.71
C GLU A 55 7.50 1.75 -5.79
N ASP A 56 8.45 0.88 -5.44
CA ASP A 56 9.23 0.06 -6.39
C ASP A 56 9.01 -1.48 -6.26
N PRO A 57 9.37 -2.29 -7.27
CA PRO A 57 9.58 -3.73 -7.11
C PRO A 57 11.08 -4.01 -6.80
N PRO A 58 11.50 -4.78 -5.77
CA PRO A 58 10.80 -5.54 -4.72
C PRO A 58 10.87 -4.82 -3.36
N THR A 59 9.84 -4.06 -3.00
CA THR A 59 9.97 -3.00 -1.99
C THR A 59 10.02 -3.39 -0.53
N TRP A 60 9.78 -4.64 -0.18
CA TRP A 60 9.97 -5.04 1.21
C TRP A 60 11.45 -5.25 1.57
N ASP A 61 12.31 -5.52 0.59
CA ASP A 61 13.76 -5.77 0.81
C ASP A 61 14.53 -4.45 1.13
N LEU A 62 13.97 -3.27 0.83
CA LEU A 62 14.52 -1.92 1.12
C LEU A 62 16.05 -1.82 1.02
N THR A 63 16.58 -2.30 -0.10
CA THR A 63 18.02 -2.46 -0.33
C THR A 63 18.78 -1.13 -0.37
N ASP A 64 18.07 -0.02 -0.59
CA ASP A 64 18.57 1.35 -0.52
C ASP A 64 19.11 1.72 0.87
N ARG A 65 18.61 1.08 1.94
CA ARG A 65 19.07 1.26 3.33
C ARG A 65 20.21 0.32 3.73
N GLY A 66 20.69 -0.49 2.78
CA GLY A 66 21.70 -1.52 3.00
C GLY A 66 21.10 -2.92 3.00
N SER A 67 21.89 -3.88 2.52
CA SER A 67 21.45 -5.26 2.24
C SER A 67 20.87 -6.02 3.43
N ARG A 68 21.26 -5.66 4.66
CA ARG A 68 20.86 -6.39 5.89
C ARG A 68 19.86 -5.61 6.75
N TYR A 69 19.54 -4.37 6.40
CA TYR A 69 18.87 -3.43 7.30
C TYR A 69 17.54 -3.95 7.87
N VAL A 70 16.63 -4.40 7.01
CA VAL A 70 15.31 -4.91 7.43
C VAL A 70 15.44 -6.22 8.22
N PHE A 71 16.38 -7.07 7.83
CA PHE A 71 16.65 -8.32 8.53
C PHE A 71 17.20 -8.08 9.94
N ASP A 72 18.19 -7.20 10.09
CA ASP A 72 18.77 -6.86 11.39
C ASP A 72 17.72 -6.19 12.30
N LEU A 73 16.86 -5.34 11.73
CA LEU A 73 15.71 -4.78 12.44
C LEU A 73 14.74 -5.87 12.89
N ALA A 74 14.41 -6.83 12.02
CA ALA A 74 13.58 -7.97 12.36
C ALA A 74 14.18 -8.78 13.52
N GLN A 75 15.49 -9.04 13.51
CA GLN A 75 16.16 -9.73 14.62
C GLN A 75 16.09 -8.95 15.93
N LYS A 76 16.27 -7.62 15.89
CA LYS A 76 16.15 -6.75 17.07
C LYS A 76 14.72 -6.70 17.63
N ILE A 77 13.71 -6.74 16.77
CA ILE A 77 12.31 -6.85 17.19
C ILE A 77 12.08 -8.21 17.84
N LYS A 78 12.51 -9.29 17.18
CA LYS A 78 12.36 -10.67 17.67
C LYS A 78 13.04 -10.89 19.03
N SER A 79 14.21 -10.29 19.25
CA SER A 79 14.95 -10.38 20.52
C SER A 79 14.41 -9.46 21.62
N GLY A 80 13.46 -8.57 21.31
CA GLY A 80 12.95 -7.57 22.26
C GLY A 80 13.86 -6.37 22.47
N ALA A 81 14.97 -6.26 21.74
CA ALA A 81 15.84 -5.08 21.76
C ALA A 81 15.13 -3.83 21.20
N ILE A 82 14.12 -4.03 20.33
CA ILE A 82 13.22 -2.99 19.84
C ILE A 82 11.77 -3.39 20.14
N ASP A 83 11.08 -2.57 20.92
CA ASP A 83 9.63 -2.69 21.15
C ASP A 83 8.87 -1.70 20.27
N LEU A 84 8.27 -2.21 19.18
CA LEU A 84 7.52 -1.40 18.22
C LEU A 84 6.30 -0.70 18.83
N ASN A 85 5.72 -1.23 19.92
CA ASN A 85 4.54 -0.62 20.54
C ASN A 85 4.88 0.69 21.24
N ARG A 86 6.14 0.84 21.70
CA ARG A 86 6.66 2.04 22.37
C ARG A 86 7.18 3.11 21.40
N MET A 87 7.37 2.75 20.14
CA MET A 87 7.83 3.70 19.12
C MET A 87 6.66 4.53 18.57
N GLU A 88 7.01 5.63 17.89
CA GLU A 88 6.05 6.38 17.07
C GLU A 88 5.47 5.46 15.97
N PRO A 89 4.15 5.28 15.88
CA PRO A 89 3.55 4.35 14.93
C PRO A 89 3.73 4.82 13.47
N PRO A 90 3.89 3.91 12.49
CA PRO A 90 3.74 4.26 11.09
C PRO A 90 2.38 4.89 10.81
N VAL A 91 2.37 5.84 9.88
CA VAL A 91 1.14 6.46 9.38
C VAL A 91 0.68 5.70 8.15
N LEU A 92 -0.53 5.16 8.24
CA LEU A 92 -1.23 4.48 7.19
C LEU A 92 -2.50 5.26 6.82
N TYR A 93 -2.93 5.11 5.58
CA TYR A 93 -4.33 5.34 5.26
C TYR A 93 -5.04 3.99 5.10
N GLU A 94 -6.35 4.00 5.27
CA GLU A 94 -7.20 2.84 5.04
C GLU A 94 -8.30 3.14 4.03
N TYR A 95 -8.49 2.23 3.09
CA TYR A 95 -9.60 2.24 2.14
C TYR A 95 -10.16 0.83 1.98
N ARG A 96 -11.36 0.61 2.54
CA ARG A 96 -12.10 -0.66 2.50
C ARG A 96 -11.23 -1.87 2.91
N GLY A 97 -10.45 -1.73 3.97
CA GLY A 97 -9.60 -2.78 4.53
C GLY A 97 -8.23 -2.94 3.84
N LEU A 98 -7.95 -2.21 2.76
CA LEU A 98 -6.60 -2.06 2.22
C LEU A 98 -5.89 -0.89 2.89
N TYR A 99 -4.60 -1.05 3.18
CA TYR A 99 -3.78 -0.02 3.79
C TYR A 99 -2.58 0.27 2.90
N GLY A 100 -2.21 1.54 2.77
CA GLY A 100 -0.91 1.90 2.22
C GLY A 100 -0.16 2.86 3.12
N VAL A 101 1.15 2.91 2.89
CA VAL A 101 2.11 3.59 3.75
C VAL A 101 2.34 4.99 3.21
N MET A 102 2.18 6.02 4.06
CA MET A 102 2.26 7.41 3.61
C MET A 102 3.68 7.96 3.51
N ALA A 103 4.57 7.61 4.44
CA ALA A 103 5.97 8.05 4.39
C ALA A 103 6.83 7.19 5.33
N ASP A 104 6.40 7.04 6.58
CA ASP A 104 7.24 6.50 7.64
C ASP A 104 6.87 5.10 8.12
N GLY A 105 7.90 4.32 8.43
CA GLY A 105 7.79 2.98 9.01
C GLY A 105 7.65 1.83 8.02
N ARG A 106 7.89 2.06 6.71
CA ARG A 106 7.99 1.01 5.67
C ARG A 106 8.89 -0.16 6.12
N HIS A 107 10.05 0.14 6.70
CA HIS A 107 11.01 -0.85 7.19
C HIS A 107 10.51 -1.65 8.40
N ARG A 108 9.74 -1.04 9.30
CA ARG A 108 9.13 -1.74 10.44
C ARG A 108 8.04 -2.70 9.97
N ILE A 109 7.23 -2.25 9.01
CA ILE A 109 6.21 -3.09 8.37
C ILE A 109 6.89 -4.26 7.64
N ALA A 110 7.94 -3.99 6.86
CA ALA A 110 8.72 -5.01 6.19
C ALA A 110 9.32 -6.04 7.18
N ALA A 111 9.91 -5.56 8.27
CA ALA A 111 10.49 -6.42 9.29
C ALA A 111 9.43 -7.34 9.93
N VAL A 112 8.27 -6.80 10.32
CA VAL A 112 7.16 -7.59 10.89
C VAL A 112 6.59 -8.57 9.86
N LYS A 113 6.44 -8.14 8.60
CA LYS A 113 6.02 -9.02 7.49
C LYS A 113 6.94 -10.21 7.32
N GLY A 114 8.25 -9.98 7.35
CA GLY A 114 9.24 -11.05 7.16
C GLY A 114 9.40 -11.96 8.38
N LEU A 115 9.15 -11.46 9.59
CA LEU A 115 9.21 -12.26 10.83
C LEU A 115 8.12 -13.32 10.92
N ASP A 116 6.88 -12.96 10.59
CA ASP A 116 5.70 -13.81 10.81
C ASP A 116 4.97 -14.16 9.50
N ASN A 117 5.70 -14.18 8.39
CA ASN A 117 5.15 -14.48 7.05
C ASN A 117 3.85 -13.70 6.74
N ALA A 118 3.86 -12.41 7.07
CA ALA A 118 2.75 -11.46 6.98
C ALA A 118 1.54 -11.66 7.92
N ASN A 119 1.59 -12.57 8.89
CA ASN A 119 0.51 -12.78 9.86
C ASN A 119 0.62 -11.92 11.13
N GLY A 120 1.71 -11.16 11.25
CA GLY A 120 1.94 -10.27 12.38
C GLY A 120 1.05 -9.03 12.38
N GLN A 121 1.05 -8.32 13.51
CA GLN A 121 0.37 -7.04 13.66
C GLN A 121 1.35 -5.91 13.95
N ILE A 122 0.98 -4.70 13.56
CA ILE A 122 1.70 -3.48 13.91
C ILE A 122 0.75 -2.40 14.41
N ARG A 123 1.16 -1.70 15.46
CA ARG A 123 0.50 -0.47 15.91
C ARG A 123 0.73 0.62 14.86
N ALA A 124 -0.33 1.17 14.29
CA ALA A 124 -0.28 2.19 13.25
C ALA A 124 -1.27 3.32 13.51
N GLU A 125 -0.95 4.53 13.08
CA GLU A 125 -1.92 5.63 12.97
C GLU A 125 -2.62 5.54 11.62
N VAL A 126 -3.93 5.31 11.67
CA VAL A 126 -4.73 5.05 10.47
C VAL A 126 -5.68 6.21 10.23
N GLY A 127 -5.49 6.92 9.12
CA GLY A 127 -6.49 7.82 8.56
C GLY A 127 -7.42 7.05 7.62
N ARG A 128 -8.71 6.93 7.94
CA ARG A 128 -9.65 6.27 7.01
C ARG A 128 -10.04 7.25 5.93
N MET A 129 -10.02 6.83 4.68
CA MET A 129 -10.48 7.67 3.60
C MET A 129 -11.95 8.03 3.81
N VAL A 130 -12.28 9.32 3.68
CA VAL A 130 -13.66 9.78 3.83
C VAL A 130 -14.48 9.20 2.68
N LEU A 131 -15.62 8.59 3.02
CA LEU A 131 -16.59 8.05 2.06
C LEU A 131 -17.83 8.95 2.02
N PRO A 132 -18.48 9.12 0.85
CA PRO A 132 -18.12 8.58 -0.46
C PRO A 132 -16.81 9.19 -0.99
N VAL A 133 -16.17 8.54 -1.96
CA VAL A 133 -15.03 9.15 -2.68
C VAL A 133 -15.59 10.37 -3.41
N THR A 134 -15.45 11.54 -2.81
CA THR A 134 -16.09 12.75 -3.32
C THR A 134 -15.40 13.27 -4.57
N GLU A 135 -14.13 12.92 -4.79
CA GLU A 135 -13.31 13.47 -5.86
C GLU A 135 -12.33 12.45 -6.43
N ILE A 136 -12.55 12.06 -7.68
CA ILE A 136 -11.54 11.44 -8.54
C ILE A 136 -10.90 12.49 -9.43
N HIS A 137 -9.62 12.34 -9.73
CA HIS A 137 -8.92 13.21 -10.65
C HIS A 137 -7.92 12.45 -11.50
N THR A 138 -7.64 12.97 -12.67
CA THR A 138 -6.53 12.52 -13.51
C THR A 138 -5.92 13.68 -14.27
N LEU A 139 -4.62 13.55 -14.54
CA LEU A 139 -3.81 14.55 -15.21
C LEU A 139 -3.55 14.21 -16.68
N THR A 140 -4.02 13.06 -17.18
CA THR A 140 -3.82 12.67 -18.58
C THR A 140 -5.11 12.23 -19.26
N ARG A 141 -5.19 12.44 -20.59
CA ARG A 141 -6.31 11.97 -21.41
C ARG A 141 -6.41 10.45 -21.45
N GLN A 142 -5.28 9.75 -21.41
CA GLN A 142 -5.23 8.29 -21.41
C GLN A 142 -5.88 7.72 -20.16
N ASP A 143 -5.52 8.25 -18.99
CA ASP A 143 -6.10 7.84 -17.72
C ASP A 143 -7.59 8.20 -17.62
N MET A 144 -8.02 9.34 -18.18
CA MET A 144 -9.45 9.66 -18.28
C MET A 144 -10.19 8.63 -19.12
N ALA A 145 -9.64 8.27 -20.28
CA ALA A 145 -10.23 7.26 -21.16
C ALA A 145 -10.32 5.89 -20.48
N GLU A 146 -9.31 5.51 -19.70
CA GLU A 146 -9.30 4.28 -18.90
C GLU A 146 -10.40 4.29 -17.81
N LEU A 147 -10.55 5.40 -17.07
CA LEU A 147 -11.62 5.54 -16.08
C LEU A 147 -13.02 5.51 -16.71
N GLU A 148 -13.21 6.17 -17.85
CA GLU A 148 -14.46 6.12 -18.63
C GLU A 148 -14.72 4.72 -19.17
N HIS A 149 -13.71 4.00 -19.63
CA HIS A 149 -13.84 2.61 -20.05
C HIS A 149 -14.30 1.71 -18.88
N ARG A 150 -13.68 1.84 -17.71
CA ARG A 150 -14.09 1.13 -16.49
C ARG A 150 -15.53 1.49 -16.07
N LYS A 151 -15.95 2.74 -16.25
CA LYS A 151 -17.31 3.21 -16.00
C LYS A 151 -18.32 2.57 -16.96
N GLN A 152 -18.00 2.55 -18.26
CA GLN A 152 -18.82 1.92 -19.30
C GLN A 152 -19.02 0.42 -19.06
N ASN A 153 -18.00 -0.25 -18.51
CA ASN A 153 -18.07 -1.65 -18.08
C ASN A 153 -18.80 -1.86 -16.74
N GLY A 154 -19.37 -0.82 -16.14
CA GLY A 154 -20.16 -0.90 -14.90
C GLY A 154 -19.33 -1.09 -13.62
N LEU A 155 -18.00 -0.90 -13.67
CA LEU A 155 -17.14 -1.07 -12.49
C LEU A 155 -17.32 0.06 -11.47
N TRP A 156 -17.82 1.21 -11.90
CA TRP A 156 -18.18 2.32 -11.02
C TRP A 156 -19.25 3.23 -11.65
N GLN A 157 -19.88 4.07 -10.83
CA GLN A 157 -20.91 5.04 -11.20
C GLN A 157 -20.55 6.42 -10.66
N GLY A 158 -20.85 7.45 -11.45
CA GLY A 158 -20.60 8.84 -11.09
C GLY A 158 -20.35 9.74 -12.29
N SER A 159 -19.72 10.88 -12.05
CA SER A 159 -19.36 11.88 -13.07
C SER A 159 -17.85 12.00 -13.20
N LEU A 160 -17.37 12.30 -14.41
CA LEU A 160 -15.99 12.68 -14.69
C LEU A 160 -16.04 13.70 -15.82
N THR A 161 -15.31 14.81 -15.67
CA THR A 161 -15.29 15.87 -16.67
C THR A 161 -13.87 16.35 -16.86
N GLY A 162 -13.39 16.26 -18.10
CA GLY A 162 -12.06 16.68 -18.52
C GLY A 162 -12.06 18.09 -19.13
N ARG A 163 -10.95 18.81 -18.95
CA ARG A 163 -10.68 20.09 -19.61
C ARG A 163 -9.18 20.26 -19.87
N GLU A 164 -8.86 20.96 -20.95
CA GLU A 164 -7.51 21.48 -21.17
C GLU A 164 -7.23 22.62 -20.19
N THR A 165 -5.99 22.72 -19.71
CA THR A 165 -5.57 23.76 -18.78
C THR A 165 -4.06 23.93 -18.75
N ASP A 166 -3.60 25.19 -18.76
CA ASP A 166 -2.18 25.53 -18.61
C ASP A 166 -1.72 25.55 -17.14
N SER A 167 -2.63 25.27 -16.19
CA SER A 167 -2.36 25.35 -14.75
C SER A 167 -1.57 24.17 -14.18
N ILE A 168 -1.36 23.12 -14.99
CA ILE A 168 -0.65 21.90 -14.61
C ILE A 168 0.28 21.45 -15.74
N PRO A 169 1.41 20.80 -15.44
CA PRO A 169 2.43 20.46 -16.43
C PRO A 169 1.94 19.56 -17.58
N THR A 170 0.90 18.76 -17.33
CA THR A 170 0.36 17.81 -18.32
C THR A 170 -0.60 18.47 -19.33
N GLY A 171 -0.99 19.72 -19.12
CA GLY A 171 -1.93 20.44 -19.99
C GLY A 171 -3.40 20.00 -19.87
N PHE A 172 -3.70 18.98 -19.06
CA PHE A 172 -5.02 18.36 -19.00
C PHE A 172 -5.41 17.95 -17.59
N TYR A 173 -6.63 18.31 -17.19
CA TYR A 173 -7.21 17.93 -15.90
C TYR A 173 -8.59 17.33 -16.11
N ALA A 174 -8.86 16.18 -15.50
CA ALA A 174 -10.22 15.71 -15.28
C ALA A 174 -10.52 15.55 -13.80
N GLY A 175 -11.73 15.92 -13.40
CA GLY A 175 -12.24 15.80 -12.04
C GLY A 175 -13.66 15.23 -12.04
N GLY A 176 -14.03 14.50 -11.00
CA GLY A 176 -15.28 13.76 -10.98
C GLY A 176 -15.74 13.31 -9.59
N LYS A 177 -16.98 12.86 -9.48
CA LYS A 177 -17.55 12.29 -8.25
C LYS A 177 -17.84 10.81 -8.44
N VAL A 178 -17.68 10.01 -7.39
CA VAL A 178 -17.99 8.57 -7.39
C VAL A 178 -19.18 8.31 -6.47
N ASP A 179 -20.25 7.79 -7.04
CA ASP A 179 -21.46 7.41 -6.31
C ASP A 179 -21.39 5.95 -5.83
N LYS A 180 -20.91 5.04 -6.69
CA LYS A 180 -20.76 3.61 -6.41
C LYS A 180 -19.55 3.03 -7.12
N CYS A 181 -18.97 1.96 -6.58
CA CYS A 181 -17.89 1.20 -7.22
C CYS A 181 -17.95 -0.29 -6.82
N ALA A 182 -17.54 -1.17 -7.74
CA ALA A 182 -17.50 -2.63 -7.55
C ALA A 182 -16.46 -3.05 -6.51
N GLY A 183 -15.35 -2.31 -6.40
CA GLY A 183 -14.29 -2.60 -5.45
C GLY A 183 -13.32 -1.43 -5.31
N PRO A 184 -12.47 -1.45 -4.27
CA PRO A 184 -11.51 -0.38 -4.05
C PRO A 184 -10.44 -0.29 -5.16
N TRP A 185 -10.14 -1.41 -5.82
CA TRP A 185 -9.14 -1.53 -6.88
C TRP A 185 -9.49 -0.81 -8.19
N VAL A 186 -10.74 -0.37 -8.38
CA VAL A 186 -11.20 0.27 -9.63
C VAL A 186 -10.44 1.56 -9.96
N PHE A 187 -9.92 2.23 -8.95
CA PHE A 187 -9.21 3.50 -9.09
C PHE A 187 -7.69 3.37 -8.94
N ALA A 188 -7.18 2.13 -8.93
CA ALA A 188 -5.75 1.88 -9.00
C ALA A 188 -5.25 2.06 -10.44
N LYS A 189 -3.97 2.41 -10.58
CA LYS A 189 -3.27 2.46 -11.87
C LYS A 189 -3.27 1.08 -12.53
N ASP A 190 -2.85 0.05 -11.79
CA ASP A 190 -2.99 -1.36 -12.16
C ASP A 190 -4.17 -2.00 -11.42
N MET A 191 -5.30 -2.03 -12.10
CA MET A 191 -6.57 -2.54 -11.57
C MET A 191 -6.51 -4.04 -11.26
N GLU A 192 -5.90 -4.82 -12.15
CA GLU A 192 -5.87 -6.29 -12.02
C GLU A 192 -4.95 -6.73 -10.88
N GLN A 193 -3.80 -6.07 -10.73
CA GLN A 193 -2.93 -6.29 -9.58
C GLN A 193 -3.63 -5.89 -8.28
N ALA A 194 -4.26 -4.70 -8.23
CA ALA A 194 -5.01 -4.24 -7.05
C ALA A 194 -6.17 -5.18 -6.68
N LYS A 195 -6.87 -5.72 -7.67
CA LYS A 195 -7.93 -6.71 -7.47
C LYS A 195 -7.39 -8.01 -6.90
N LYS A 196 -6.34 -8.59 -7.49
CA LYS A 196 -5.67 -9.79 -6.95
C LYS A 196 -5.22 -9.59 -5.51
N MET A 197 -4.64 -8.42 -5.18
CA MET A 197 -4.18 -8.15 -3.83
C MET A 197 -5.32 -7.97 -2.84
N TYR A 198 -6.40 -7.31 -3.25
CA TYR A 198 -7.64 -7.24 -2.47
C TYR A 198 -8.12 -8.64 -2.13
N ASP A 199 -8.27 -9.51 -3.13
CA ASP A 199 -8.74 -10.90 -2.97
C ASP A 199 -7.81 -11.74 -2.06
N LEU A 200 -6.51 -11.46 -2.00
CA LEU A 200 -5.58 -12.14 -1.09
C LEU A 200 -5.75 -11.73 0.38
N VAL A 201 -6.23 -10.51 0.64
CA VAL A 201 -6.27 -9.95 2.00
C VAL A 201 -7.67 -9.85 2.59
N THR A 202 -8.71 -9.82 1.75
CA THR A 202 -10.09 -10.05 2.19
C THR A 202 -10.42 -11.54 2.15
N PRO A 203 -10.87 -12.17 3.24
CA PRO A 203 -11.41 -13.51 3.17
C PRO A 203 -12.62 -13.53 2.22
N PRO A 204 -12.88 -14.63 1.49
CA PRO A 204 -14.10 -14.75 0.71
C PRO A 204 -15.28 -14.54 1.67
N THR A 205 -16.13 -13.56 1.35
CA THR A 205 -17.45 -13.48 1.98
C THR A 205 -18.18 -14.77 1.63
N LEU A 206 -18.38 -15.62 2.65
CA LEU A 206 -19.26 -16.78 2.61
C LEU A 206 -20.71 -16.32 2.41
#